data_AF-A0A946JT21-F1
#
_entry.id   AF-A0A946JT21-F1
#
_cell.length_a   1.000
_cell.length_b   1.000
_cell.length_c   1.000
_cell.angle_alpha   90.00
_cell.angle_beta   90.00
_cell.angle_gamma   90.00
#
_symmetry.space_group_name_H-M   'P 1'
#
loop_
_entity.id
_entity.type
_entity.pdbx_description
1 polymer ?
#
loop_
_entity_poly.entity_id
_entity_poly.type
_entity_poly.pdbx_seq_one_letter_code
_entity_poly.pdbx_strand_id
1 'polypeptide(L)'
;MIILINLIFSKKYHLNKELFTIQNMNILSKALNKLDSINLPNEMTNRELEKFYISLCMNIKEYLEDTFFFNATKMTTDEILTHLEINNIPHDELKILLNEADLCKFAKKQYGITKLLEVKKAAKSVLTELDKENFNLA
;
A
#
# COMPACT_ATOMS: atom_id res chain seq x y z
N MET A 1 -8.26 6.51 44.77
CA MET A 1 -7.23 7.11 43.89
C MET A 1 -6.77 6.13 42.79
N ILE A 2 -6.37 4.90 43.12
CA ILE A 2 -5.88 3.89 42.16
C ILE A 2 -6.93 3.47 41.10
N ILE A 3 -8.19 3.25 41.50
CA ILE A 3 -9.27 2.86 40.56
C ILE A 3 -9.54 3.94 39.52
N LEU A 4 -9.53 5.22 39.93
CA LEU A 4 -9.73 6.37 39.04
C LEU A 4 -8.59 6.48 38.02
N ILE A 5 -7.36 6.25 38.47
CA ILE A 5 -6.17 6.24 37.61
C ILE A 5 -6.27 5.13 36.55
N ASN A 6 -6.62 3.89 36.94
CA ASN A 6 -6.80 2.77 36.01
C ASN A 6 -7.91 3.03 34.98
N LEU A 7 -9.01 3.68 35.39
CA LEU A 7 -10.11 4.05 34.49
C LEU A 7 -9.66 5.09 33.46
N ILE A 8 -8.86 6.08 33.87
CA ILE A 8 -8.27 7.09 32.98
C ILE A 8 -7.31 6.42 31.99
N PHE A 9 -6.44 5.50 32.43
CA PHE A 9 -5.52 4.77 31.56
C PHE A 9 -6.24 3.89 30.54
N SER A 10 -7.26 3.13 30.97
CA SER A 10 -8.08 2.31 30.07
C SER A 10 -8.79 3.16 29.01
N LYS A 11 -9.42 4.27 29.42
CA LYS A 11 -10.10 5.18 28.49
C LYS A 11 -9.12 5.82 27.50
N LYS A 12 -7.93 6.21 27.95
CA LYS A 12 -6.87 6.75 27.10
C LYS A 12 -6.36 5.71 26.10
N TYR A 13 -6.18 4.46 26.52
CA TYR A 13 -5.80 3.36 25.64
C TYR A 13 -6.85 3.11 24.54
N HIS A 14 -8.13 3.03 24.91
CA HIS A 14 -9.23 2.89 23.94
C HIS A 14 -9.26 4.05 22.94
N LEU A 15 -9.15 5.29 23.42
CA LEU A 15 -9.16 6.47 22.55
C LEU A 15 -7.97 6.47 21.57
N ASN A 16 -6.78 6.09 22.03
CA ASN A 16 -5.60 5.97 21.18
C ASN A 16 -5.78 4.87 20.11
N LYS A 17 -6.40 3.73 20.47
CA LYS A 17 -6.71 2.66 19.53
C LYS A 17 -7.74 3.09 18.49
N GLU A 18 -8.79 3.82 18.89
CA GLU A 18 -9.77 4.39 17.96
C GLU A 18 -9.12 5.41 17.00
N LEU A 19 -8.28 6.31 17.52
CA LEU A 19 -7.56 7.30 16.69
C LEU A 19 -6.64 6.63 15.67
N PHE A 20 -5.89 5.60 16.08
CA PHE A 20 -5.06 4.80 15.17
C PHE A 20 -5.89 4.09 14.09
N THR A 21 -7.06 3.54 14.48
CA THR A 21 -8.00 2.90 13.55
C THR A 21 -8.52 3.88 12.49
N ILE A 22 -8.94 5.06 12.92
CA ILE A 22 -9.45 6.12 12.03
C ILE A 22 -8.35 6.61 11.09
N GLN A 23 -7.12 6.77 11.61
CA GLN A 23 -5.97 7.17 10.82
C GLN A 23 -5.64 6.14 9.73
N ASN A 24 -5.57 4.84 10.06
CA ASN A 24 -5.31 3.78 9.09
C ASN A 24 -6.42 3.68 8.04
N MET A 25 -7.69 3.79 8.43
CA MET A 25 -8.81 3.81 7.48
C MET A 25 -8.69 4.98 6.48
N ASN A 26 -8.22 6.14 6.93
CA ASN A 26 -7.96 7.29 6.05
C ASN A 26 -6.80 7.00 5.07
N ILE A 27 -5.71 6.38 5.55
CA ILE A 27 -4.56 6.02 4.71
C ILE A 27 -4.95 5.00 3.63
N LEU A 28 -5.64 3.91 3.99
CA LEU A 28 -6.08 2.90 3.03
C LEU A 28 -7.05 3.51 2.01
N SER A 29 -8.09 4.22 2.46
CA SER A 29 -9.08 4.83 1.54
C SER A 29 -8.43 5.83 0.57
N LYS A 30 -7.50 6.65 1.04
CA LYS A 30 -6.69 7.54 0.19
C LYS A 30 -5.92 6.75 -0.87
N ALA A 31 -5.26 5.66 -0.49
CA ALA A 31 -4.50 4.83 -1.43
C ALA A 31 -5.41 4.12 -2.45
N LEU A 32 -6.56 3.58 -2.03
CA LEU A 32 -7.53 2.94 -2.92
C LEU A 32 -8.12 3.93 -3.93
N ASN A 33 -8.47 5.14 -3.49
CA ASN A 33 -8.98 6.20 -4.36
C ASN A 33 -7.94 6.63 -5.40
N LYS A 34 -6.66 6.75 -5.00
CA LYS A 34 -5.57 7.03 -5.93
C LYS A 34 -5.42 5.93 -6.98
N LEU A 35 -5.50 4.65 -6.60
CA LEU A 35 -5.50 3.55 -7.57
C LEU A 35 -6.66 3.68 -8.56
N ASP A 36 -7.87 3.96 -8.09
CA ASP A 36 -9.04 4.14 -8.96
C ASP A 36 -8.85 5.27 -9.96
N SER A 37 -8.27 6.37 -9.51
CA SER A 37 -8.02 7.56 -10.34
C SER A 37 -6.95 7.38 -11.43
N ILE A 38 -6.17 6.29 -11.41
CA ILE A 38 -5.19 6.01 -12.47
C ILE A 38 -5.95 5.79 -13.78
N ASN A 39 -5.75 6.73 -14.71
CA ASN A 39 -6.37 6.72 -16.03
C ASN A 39 -5.84 5.56 -16.89
N LEU A 40 -6.76 4.85 -17.55
CA LEU A 40 -6.46 3.79 -18.50
C LEU A 40 -7.07 4.19 -19.85
N PRO A 41 -6.29 4.74 -20.78
CA PRO A 41 -6.80 5.11 -22.10
C PRO A 41 -7.23 3.87 -22.89
N ASN A 42 -8.11 4.07 -23.88
CA ASN A 42 -8.64 3.01 -24.76
C ASN A 42 -7.53 2.31 -25.57
N GLU A 43 -6.46 3.04 -25.88
CA GLU A 43 -5.26 2.50 -26.51
C GLU A 43 -4.07 2.86 -25.63
N MET A 44 -3.28 1.85 -25.28
CA MET A 44 -2.13 2.00 -24.38
C MET A 44 -0.84 2.04 -25.19
N THR A 45 -0.23 3.21 -25.27
CA THR A 45 1.14 3.35 -25.73
C THR A 45 2.12 2.85 -24.67
N ASN A 46 3.36 2.54 -25.07
CA ASN A 46 4.42 2.16 -24.12
C ASN A 46 4.65 3.24 -23.03
N ARG A 47 4.48 4.52 -23.40
CA ARG A 47 4.64 5.64 -22.47
C ARG A 47 3.51 5.69 -21.44
N GLU A 48 2.28 5.39 -21.85
CA GLU A 48 1.16 5.30 -20.92
C GLU A 48 1.28 4.08 -20.00
N LEU A 49 1.86 2.98 -20.51
CA LEU A 49 2.17 1.80 -19.71
C LEU A 49 3.20 2.08 -18.62
N GLU A 50 4.28 2.74 -19.01
CA GLU A 50 5.31 3.17 -18.08
C GLU A 50 4.72 4.10 -17.01
N LYS A 51 3.93 5.10 -17.42
CA LYS A 51 3.23 6.01 -16.49
C LYS A 51 2.30 5.25 -15.54
N PHE A 52 1.53 4.29 -16.04
CA PHE A 52 0.65 3.46 -15.23
C PHE A 52 1.42 2.75 -14.11
N TYR A 53 2.50 2.04 -14.44
CA TYR A 53 3.27 1.30 -13.44
C TYR A 53 4.09 2.20 -12.51
N ILE A 54 4.54 3.37 -12.97
CA ILE A 54 5.14 4.40 -12.09
C ILE A 54 4.10 4.88 -11.08
N SER A 55 2.90 5.27 -11.52
CA SER A 55 1.83 5.73 -10.63
C SER A 55 1.38 4.65 -9.66
N LEU A 56 1.26 3.40 -10.13
CA LEU A 56 0.94 2.24 -9.30
C LEU A 56 1.97 2.06 -8.17
N CYS A 57 3.26 1.99 -8.51
CA CYS A 57 4.32 1.81 -7.53
C CYS A 57 4.41 2.98 -6.55
N MET A 58 4.30 4.22 -7.04
CA MET A 58 4.35 5.39 -6.15
C MET A 58 3.21 5.37 -5.14
N ASN A 59 2.00 5.04 -5.57
CA ASN A 59 0.86 4.96 -4.66
C ASN A 59 1.02 3.86 -3.59
N ILE A 60 1.56 2.70 -3.98
CA ILE A 60 1.88 1.62 -3.03
C ILE A 60 2.96 2.07 -2.04
N LYS A 61 4.02 2.72 -2.51
CA LYS A 61 5.09 3.24 -1.65
C LYS A 61 4.59 4.29 -0.67
N GLU A 62 3.76 5.23 -1.12
CA GLU A 62 3.13 6.23 -0.25
C GLU A 62 2.26 5.57 0.82
N TYR A 63 1.48 4.53 0.47
CA TYR A 63 0.72 3.76 1.46
C TYR A 63 1.63 3.11 2.50
N LEU A 64 2.72 2.44 2.07
CA LEU A 64 3.66 1.79 2.99
C LEU A 64 4.35 2.80 3.92
N GLU A 65 4.74 3.95 3.39
CA GLU A 65 5.36 5.03 4.17
C GLU A 65 4.39 5.62 5.19
N ASP A 66 3.14 5.90 4.79
CA ASP A 66 2.10 6.41 5.68
C ASP A 66 1.69 5.37 6.76
N THR A 67 1.74 4.06 6.45
CA THR A 67 1.26 2.98 7.31
C THR A 67 2.32 2.42 8.26
N PHE A 68 3.54 2.22 7.76
CA PHE A 68 4.63 1.56 8.50
C PHE A 68 5.78 2.51 8.86
N PHE A 69 5.64 3.81 8.56
CA PHE A 69 6.53 4.88 9.02
C PHE A 69 8.00 4.72 8.61
N PHE A 70 8.26 4.18 7.42
CA PHE A 70 9.59 4.13 6.80
C PHE A 70 9.59 4.79 5.42
N ASN A 71 10.76 5.21 4.91
CA ASN A 71 10.85 6.05 3.70
C ASN A 71 10.72 5.25 2.38
N ALA A 72 9.59 4.57 2.21
CA ALA A 72 9.35 3.67 1.07
C ALA A 72 9.44 4.41 -0.28
N THR A 73 9.04 5.69 -0.35
CA THR A 73 9.07 6.46 -1.60
C THR A 73 10.49 6.67 -2.16
N LYS A 74 11.51 6.67 -1.29
CA LYS A 74 12.93 6.81 -1.68
C LYS A 74 13.68 5.49 -1.77
N MET A 75 13.02 4.38 -1.49
CA MET A 75 13.64 3.05 -1.50
C MET A 75 13.38 2.32 -2.83
N THR A 76 14.31 1.47 -3.22
CA THR A 76 14.15 0.46 -4.27
C THR A 76 13.21 -0.66 -3.82
N THR A 77 12.72 -1.46 -4.77
CA THR A 77 11.88 -2.62 -4.44
C THR A 77 12.59 -3.57 -3.47
N ASP A 78 13.87 -3.88 -3.70
CA ASP A 78 14.63 -4.78 -2.83
C ASP A 78 14.81 -4.24 -1.40
N GLU A 79 15.08 -2.94 -1.26
CA GLU A 79 15.17 -2.29 0.05
C GLU A 79 13.83 -2.34 0.80
N ILE A 80 12.72 -2.11 0.09
CA ILE A 80 11.36 -2.21 0.68
C ILE A 80 11.11 -3.64 1.17
N LEU A 81 11.32 -4.64 0.32
CA LEU A 81 11.09 -6.04 0.67
C LEU A 81 11.96 -6.48 1.86
N THR A 82 13.21 -6.05 1.88
CA THR A 82 14.13 -6.30 3.01
C THR A 82 13.59 -5.68 4.30
N HIS A 83 13.08 -4.44 4.25
CA HIS A 83 12.51 -3.78 5.41
C HIS A 83 11.26 -4.52 5.94
N LEU A 84 10.37 -4.95 5.04
CA LEU A 84 9.16 -5.68 5.41
C LEU A 84 9.50 -7.03 6.05
N GLU A 85 10.47 -7.77 5.47
CA GLU A 85 10.97 -9.04 6.03
C GLU A 85 11.53 -8.86 7.45
N ILE A 86 12.42 -7.87 7.66
CA ILE A 86 13.04 -7.61 8.97
C ILE A 86 11.98 -7.30 10.05
N ASN A 87 10.88 -6.65 9.66
CA ASN A 87 9.80 -6.29 10.57
C ASN A 87 8.67 -7.33 10.62
N ASN A 88 8.84 -8.51 9.98
CA ASN A 88 7.85 -9.57 9.90
C ASN A 88 6.50 -9.10 9.33
N ILE A 89 6.51 -8.16 8.39
CA ILE A 89 5.32 -7.69 7.69
C ILE A 89 5.09 -8.62 6.48
N PRO A 90 3.93 -9.30 6.38
CA PRO A 90 3.62 -10.17 5.25
C PRO A 90 3.66 -9.42 3.93
N HIS A 91 4.36 -9.92 2.92
CA HIS A 91 4.59 -9.15 1.68
C HIS A 91 4.74 -9.99 0.40
N ASP A 92 4.38 -11.27 0.41
CA ASP A 92 4.55 -12.16 -0.75
C ASP A 92 3.83 -11.65 -2.00
N GLU A 93 2.57 -11.23 -1.86
CA GLU A 93 1.80 -10.69 -2.99
C GLU A 93 2.34 -9.32 -3.43
N LEU A 94 2.76 -8.48 -2.48
CA LEU A 94 3.39 -7.20 -2.76
C LEU A 94 4.69 -7.37 -3.54
N LYS A 95 5.50 -8.38 -3.20
CA LYS A 95 6.72 -8.74 -3.90
C LYS A 95 6.45 -9.10 -5.35
N ILE A 96 5.43 -9.91 -5.62
CA ILE A 96 5.05 -10.27 -6.99
C ILE A 96 4.66 -9.01 -7.76
N LEU A 97 3.83 -8.15 -7.16
CA LEU A 97 3.32 -6.94 -7.78
C LEU A 97 4.42 -5.92 -8.10
N LEU A 98 5.33 -5.65 -7.16
CA LEU A 98 6.43 -4.69 -7.36
C LEU A 98 7.44 -5.19 -8.40
N ASN A 99 7.75 -6.48 -8.39
CA ASN A 99 8.64 -7.06 -9.41
C ASN A 99 8.00 -7.03 -10.81
N GLU A 100 6.71 -7.36 -10.93
CA GLU A 100 5.99 -7.22 -12.22
C GLU A 100 6.02 -5.77 -12.69
N ALA A 101 5.76 -4.81 -11.79
CA ALA A 101 5.77 -3.41 -12.12
C ALA A 101 7.15 -2.91 -12.56
N ASP A 102 8.23 -3.31 -11.90
CA ASP A 102 9.59 -2.95 -12.29
C ASP A 102 9.94 -3.51 -13.68
N LEU A 103 9.61 -4.77 -13.95
CA LEU A 103 9.80 -5.35 -15.29
C LEU A 103 9.03 -4.57 -16.37
N CYS A 104 7.80 -4.16 -16.06
CA CYS A 104 6.95 -3.48 -17.03
C CYS A 104 7.33 -2.02 -17.29
N LYS A 105 8.01 -1.34 -16.34
CA LYS A 105 8.59 0.00 -16.58
C LYS A 105 9.67 -0.02 -17.66
N PHE A 106 10.38 -1.15 -17.81
CA PHE A 106 11.50 -1.28 -18.74
C PHE A 106 11.18 -2.12 -19.99
N ALA A 107 10.08 -2.87 -19.97
CA ALA A 107 9.69 -3.72 -21.10
C ALA A 107 9.00 -2.92 -22.22
N LYS A 108 9.38 -3.17 -23.48
CA LYS A 108 8.61 -2.74 -24.67
C LYS A 108 7.30 -3.55 -24.88
N LYS A 109 6.78 -4.19 -23.82
CA LYS A 109 5.57 -5.02 -23.90
C LYS A 109 4.33 -4.12 -23.97
N GLN A 110 3.34 -4.55 -24.74
CA GLN A 110 2.02 -3.94 -24.75
C GLN A 110 1.07 -4.83 -23.96
N TYR A 111 0.40 -4.26 -22.96
CA TYR A 111 -0.68 -4.94 -22.24
C TYR A 111 -2.02 -4.32 -22.65
N GLY A 112 -3.01 -5.18 -22.87
CA GLY A 112 -4.39 -4.74 -23.03
C GLY A 112 -4.96 -4.20 -21.71
N ILE A 113 -5.99 -3.36 -21.82
CA ILE A 113 -6.67 -2.72 -20.68
C ILE A 113 -7.14 -3.73 -19.63
N THR A 114 -7.62 -4.90 -20.05
CA THR A 114 -8.07 -5.97 -19.15
C THR A 114 -7.00 -6.36 -18.13
N LYS A 115 -5.76 -6.55 -18.58
CA LYS A 115 -4.64 -6.90 -17.69
C LYS A 115 -4.30 -5.75 -16.73
N LEU A 116 -4.42 -4.50 -17.16
CA LEU A 116 -4.16 -3.34 -16.30
C LEU A 116 -5.24 -3.18 -15.22
N LEU A 117 -6.50 -3.49 -15.56
CA LEU A 117 -7.59 -3.53 -14.59
C LEU A 117 -7.37 -4.66 -13.56
N GLU A 118 -6.89 -5.82 -13.99
CA GLU A 118 -6.50 -6.91 -13.09
C GLU A 118 -5.37 -6.48 -12.16
N VAL A 119 -4.34 -5.79 -12.68
CA VAL A 119 -3.25 -5.26 -11.86
C VAL A 119 -3.75 -4.23 -10.85
N LYS A 120 -4.65 -3.30 -11.23
CA LYS A 120 -5.30 -2.38 -10.28
C LYS A 120 -6.04 -3.15 -9.18
N LYS A 121 -6.79 -4.20 -9.56
CA LYS A 121 -7.54 -5.02 -8.61
C LYS A 121 -6.61 -5.78 -7.66
N ALA A 122 -5.52 -6.37 -8.18
CA ALA A 122 -4.51 -7.05 -7.38
C ALA A 122 -3.88 -6.09 -6.37
N ALA A 123 -3.46 -4.89 -6.82
CA ALA A 123 -2.91 -3.86 -5.94
C ALA A 123 -3.89 -3.49 -4.82
N LYS A 124 -5.17 -3.33 -5.12
CA LYS A 124 -6.18 -3.06 -4.10
C LYS A 124 -6.32 -4.20 -3.07
N SER A 125 -6.26 -5.46 -3.51
CA SER A 125 -6.31 -6.63 -2.61
C SER A 125 -5.12 -6.60 -1.66
N VAL A 126 -3.91 -6.45 -2.22
CA VAL A 126 -2.66 -6.38 -1.46
C VAL A 126 -2.70 -5.29 -0.40
N LEU A 127 -3.12 -4.06 -0.75
CA LEU A 127 -3.23 -2.98 0.23
C LEU A 127 -4.27 -3.28 1.32
N THR A 128 -5.39 -3.91 0.97
CA THR A 128 -6.44 -4.26 1.93
C THR A 128 -6.00 -5.37 2.87
N GLU A 129 -5.19 -6.32 2.40
CA GLU A 129 -4.64 -7.40 3.21
C GLU A 129 -3.55 -6.89 4.15
N LEU A 130 -2.63 -6.06 3.66
CA LEU A 130 -1.63 -5.38 4.48
C LEU A 130 -2.26 -4.55 5.60
N ASP A 131 -3.36 -3.84 5.31
CA ASP A 131 -4.07 -3.03 6.31
C ASP A 131 -4.68 -3.90 7.43
N LYS A 132 -5.25 -5.05 7.07
CA LYS A 132 -5.81 -6.01 8.04
C LYS A 132 -4.72 -6.59 8.94
N GLU A 133 -3.60 -6.99 8.36
CA GLU A 133 -2.47 -7.54 9.14
C GLU A 133 -1.88 -6.48 10.07
N ASN A 134 -1.76 -5.23 9.62
CA ASN A 134 -1.32 -4.12 10.46
C ASN A 134 -2.28 -3.89 11.65
N PHE A 135 -3.59 -4.01 11.44
CA PHE A 135 -4.57 -3.89 12.53
C PHE A 135 -4.44 -5.02 13.57
N ASN A 136 -4.08 -6.23 13.14
CA ASN A 136 -3.88 -7.36 14.05
C ASN A 136 -2.61 -7.21 14.92
N LEU A 137 -1.65 -6.39 14.48
CA LEU A 137 -0.40 -6.11 15.19
C LEU A 137 -0.51 -4.94 16.20
N ALA A 138 -1.61 -4.17 16.21
CA ALA A 138 -1.80 -2.93 17.00
C ALA A 138 -2.78 -3.03 18.19
#